data_AF-A0A8S9G6L7-F1
#
_entry.id   AF-A0A8S9G6L7-F1
#
_cell.length_a   1.000
_cell.length_b   1.000
_cell.length_c   1.000
_cell.angle_alpha   90.00
_cell.angle_beta   90.00
_cell.angle_gamma   90.00
#
_symmetry.space_group_name_H-M   'P 1'
#
loop_
_entity.id
_entity.type
_entity.pdbx_description
1 polymer ?
#
loop_
_entity_poly.entity_id
_entity_poly.type
_entity_poly.pdbx_seq_one_letter_code
_entity_poly.pdbx_strand_id
1 'polypeptide(L)' 'MFFMETSALDATNVEQAFTHVLTKICRVMSRKAFDGTGDPTSLSKGQTIDLGSKDDASVVKSSGCCSGRDYLNL' A
#
# COMPACT_ATOMS: atom_id res chain seq x y z
N MET A 1 7.59 21.71 8.07
CA MET A 1 7.76 22.89 7.20
C MET A 1 8.70 22.48 6.07
N PHE A 2 8.37 22.73 4.79
CA PHE A 2 9.28 22.50 3.66
C PHE A 2 9.56 23.85 3.00
N PHE A 3 10.83 24.14 2.73
CA PHE A 3 11.29 25.38 2.10
C PHE A 3 12.32 25.04 1.04
N MET A 4 12.26 25.73 -0.09
CA MET A 4 13.17 25.57 -1.21
C MET A 4 13.36 26.92 -1.89
N GLU A 5 14.60 27.37 -2.03
CA GLU A 5 14.92 28.58 -2.79
C GLU A 5 14.80 28.29 -4.29
N THR A 6 14.19 29.21 -5.03
CA THR A 6 13.95 29.07 -6.47
C THR A 6 14.38 30.34 -7.20
N SER A 7 14.94 30.19 -8.40
CA SER A 7 15.20 31.31 -9.32
C SER A 7 14.34 31.11 -10.56
N ALA A 8 13.41 32.02 -10.80
CA ALA A 8 12.64 32.01 -12.04
C ALA A 8 13.51 32.42 -13.25
N LEU A 9 14.52 33.27 -13.02
CA LEU A 9 15.41 33.76 -14.07
C LEU A 9 16.23 32.62 -14.69
N ASP A 10 16.82 31.78 -13.84
CA ASP A 10 17.73 30.72 -14.26
C ASP A 10 17.08 29.32 -14.22
N ALA A 11 15.75 29.26 -14.01
CA ALA A 11 14.97 28.03 -13.81
C ALA A 11 15.45 27.11 -12.67
N THR A 12 16.29 27.62 -11.77
CA THR A 12 16.82 26.85 -10.64
C THR A 12 15.69 26.42 -9.70
N ASN A 13 15.63 25.12 -9.44
CA ASN A 13 14.71 24.48 -8.49
C ASN A 13 13.21 24.66 -8.79
N VAL A 14 12.82 25.25 -9.93
CA VAL A 14 11.41 25.49 -10.27
C VAL A 14 10.66 24.17 -10.44
N GLU A 15 11.14 23.28 -11.31
CA GLU A 15 10.51 21.97 -11.56
C GLU A 15 10.46 21.10 -10.29
N GLN A 16 11.55 21.10 -9.52
CA GLN A 16 11.63 20.35 -8.27
C GLN A 16 10.63 20.88 -7.24
N ALA A 17 10.50 22.20 -7.09
CA ALA A 17 9.54 22.80 -6.19
C ALA A 17 8.09 22.40 -6.55
N PHE A 18 7.71 22.48 -7.83
CA PHE A 18 6.40 22.03 -8.29
C PHE A 18 6.18 20.54 -8.04
N THR A 19 7.16 19.69 -8.38
CA THR A 19 7.09 18.25 -8.16
C THR A 19 6.91 17.90 -6.68
N HIS A 20 7.63 18.56 -5.78
CA HIS A 20 7.52 18.34 -4.34
C HIS A 20 6.14 18.72 -3.80
N VAL A 21 5.59 19.85 -4.23
CA VAL A 21 4.25 20.30 -3.82
C VAL A 21 3.18 19.33 -4.31
N LEU A 22 3.20 18.98 -5.60
CA LEU A 22 2.22 18.06 -6.19
C LEU A 22 2.31 16.66 -5.58
N THR A 23 3.52 16.14 -5.36
CA THR A 23 3.73 14.84 -4.71
C THR A 23 3.14 14.83 -3.31
N LYS A 24 3.34 15.91 -2.54
CA LYS A 24 2.80 16.01 -1.18
C LYS A 24 1.27 16.06 -1.20
N ILE A 25 0.68 16.83 -2.10
CA ILE A 25 -0.78 16.91 -2.27
C ILE A 25 -1.33 15.53 -2.64
N CYS A 26 -0.77 14.88 -3.67
CA CYS A 26 -1.21 13.57 -4.14
C CYS A 26 -1.13 12.53 -3.00
N ARG A 27 0.00 12.46 -2.29
CA ARG A 27 0.19 11.53 -1.17
C ARG A 27 -0.83 11.75 -0.03
N VAL A 28 -1.23 12.98 0.25
CA VAL A 28 -2.27 13.29 1.25
C VAL A 28 -3.66 12.90 0.73
N MET A 29 -3.96 13.20 -0.53
CA MET A 29 -5.24 12.86 -1.15
C MET A 29 -5.44 11.34 -1.28
N SER A 30 -4.41 10.59 -1.68
CA SER A 30 -4.47 9.12 -1.75
C SER A 30 -4.74 8.47 -0.40
N ARG A 31 -4.23 9.05 0.71
CA ARG A 31 -4.58 8.58 2.06
C ARG A 31 -6.02 8.94 2.43
N LYS A 32 -6.46 10.17 2.15
CA LYS A 32 -7.83 10.60 2.46
C LYS A 32 -8.89 9.80 1.69
N ALA A 33 -8.59 9.36 0.47
CA ALA A 33 -9.46 8.46 -0.29
C ALA A 33 -9.59 7.08 0.37
N PHE A 34 -8.56 6.63 1.11
CA PHE A 34 -8.58 5.38 1.86
C PHE A 34 -9.29 5.52 3.22
N ASP A 35 -9.17 6.68 3.88
CA ASP A 35 -9.88 6.98 5.14
C ASP A 35 -11.39 7.23 4.96
N GLY A 36 -11.92 7.03 3.75
CA GLY A 36 -13.32 7.23 3.39
C GLY A 36 -14.27 6.10 3.78
N THR A 37 -13.83 5.02 4.42
CA THR A 37 -14.73 3.99 4.98
C THR A 37 -14.09 3.24 6.14
N GLY A 38 -14.67 3.40 7.33
CA GLY A 38 -14.66 2.39 8.37
C GLY A 38 -13.54 2.51 9.40
N ASP A 39 -13.96 2.53 10.67
CA ASP A 39 -13.22 2.08 11.83
C ASP A 39 -11.93 1.25 11.54
N PRO A 40 -10.77 1.58 12.15
CA PRO A 40 -9.55 0.77 12.05
C PRO A 40 -9.68 -0.64 12.63
N THR A 41 -10.86 -1.00 13.16
CA THR A 41 -11.21 -2.32 13.69
C THR A 41 -11.96 -3.22 12.70
N SER A 42 -12.26 -2.76 11.47
CA SER A 42 -13.02 -3.52 10.49
C SER A 42 -12.24 -3.94 9.23
N LEU A 43 -10.97 -4.31 9.41
CA LEU A 43 -10.37 -5.30 8.50
C LEU A 43 -11.29 -6.53 8.56
N SER A 44 -12.13 -6.73 7.54
CA SER A 44 -13.10 -7.82 7.54
C SER A 44 -12.34 -9.13 7.70
N LYS A 45 -12.50 -9.70 8.89
CA LYS A 45 -12.03 -11.03 9.28
C LYS A 45 -12.50 -11.98 8.18
N GLY A 46 -11.57 -12.39 7.31
CA GLY A 46 -11.88 -13.26 6.17
C GLY A 46 -12.72 -14.45 6.64
N GLN A 47 -13.92 -14.58 6.07
CA GLN A 47 -14.86 -15.63 6.43
C GLN A 47 -14.57 -16.87 5.58
N THR A 48 -14.41 -18.00 6.28
CA THR A 48 -14.25 -19.35 5.72
C THR A 48 -15.35 -19.66 4.71
N ILE A 49 -14.98 -20.03 3.49
CA ILE A 49 -15.92 -20.56 2.49
C ILE A 49 -16.08 -22.05 2.78
N ASP A 50 -17.27 -22.43 3.22
CA ASP A 50 -17.68 -23.82 3.42
C ASP A 50 -18.04 -24.44 2.06
N LEU A 51 -17.35 -25.52 1.68
CA LEU A 51 -17.61 -26.26 0.44
C LEU A 51 -18.30 -27.57 0.82
N GLY A 52 -19.63 -27.53 0.88
CA GLY A 52 -20.45 -28.67 1.24
C GLY A 52 -20.20 -29.92 0.37
N SER A 53 -19.68 -30.95 1.05
CA SER A 53 -19.82 -32.39 0.82
C SER A 53 -19.06 -33.04 -0.35
N LYS A 54 -17.78 -33.35 -0.10
CA LYS A 54 -17.40 -34.71 0.34
C LYS A 54 -15.97 -34.74 0.87
N ASP A 55 -15.87 -35.16 2.13
CA ASP A 55 -14.75 -35.86 2.74
C ASP A 55 -13.39 -35.15 2.67
N ASP A 56 -13.18 -34.18 3.56
CA ASP A 56 -12.41 -34.44 4.79
C ASP A 56 -12.12 -33.11 5.52
N ALA A 57 -12.29 -33.18 6.84
CA ALA A 57 -12.09 -32.09 7.76
C ALA A 57 -10.60 -31.69 7.87
N SER A 58 -10.38 -30.44 8.27
CA SER A 58 -9.10 -29.82 8.68
C SER A 58 -8.16 -29.47 7.52
N VAL A 59 -7.70 -28.24 7.34
CA VAL A 59 -6.94 -27.45 8.30
C VAL A 59 -7.09 -25.95 7.97
N VAL A 60 -7.43 -25.18 8.98
CA VAL A 60 -7.31 -23.73 9.02
C VAL A 60 -5.83 -23.32 8.89
N LYS A 61 -5.56 -22.37 7.98
CA LYS A 61 -4.43 -21.41 7.93
C LYS A 61 -2.99 -21.93 7.72
N SER A 62 -2.44 -21.63 6.54
CA SER A 62 -1.07 -21.12 6.37
C SER A 62 -1.06 -20.21 5.15
N SER A 63 -0.93 -18.88 5.30
CA SER A 63 0.33 -18.12 5.30
C SER A 63 1.29 -18.53 4.19
N GLY A 64 1.32 -17.76 3.09
CA GLY A 64 2.43 -17.80 2.13
C GLY A 64 2.07 -17.43 0.70
N CYS A 65 1.80 -16.16 0.43
CA CYS A 65 1.94 -15.64 -0.93
C CYS A 65 3.39 -15.17 -1.08
N CYS A 66 4.20 -15.95 -1.80
CA CYS A 66 5.49 -15.63 -2.44
C CYS A 66 6.21 -16.96 -2.76
N SER A 67 5.82 -17.64 -3.84
CA SER A 67 6.66 -18.70 -4.41
C SER A 67 7.73 -18.03 -5.28
N GLY A 68 8.95 -17.95 -4.75
CA GLY A 68 10.05 -17.22 -5.38
C GLY A 68 11.43 -17.76 -4.99
N ARG A 69 11.78 -18.90 -5.58
CA ARG A 69 13.11 -19.47 -5.84
C ARG A 69 13.86 -20.18 -4.70
N ASP A 70 13.98 -21.48 -4.90
CA ASP A 70 15.05 -22.37 -4.43
C ASP A 70 16.43 -21.75 -4.64
N TYR A 71 17.31 -21.82 -3.64
CA TYR A 71 18.76 -22.06 -3.74
C TYR A 71 19.38 -21.85 -2.34
N LEU A 72 19.67 -22.94 -1.64
CA LEU A 72 20.81 -23.11 -0.72
C LEU A 72 20.75 -24.51 -0.09
N ASN A 73 21.25 -25.49 -0.86
CA ASN A 73 22.05 -26.57 -0.32
C ASN A 73 23.31 -26.64 -1.20
N LEU A 74 24.24 -25.74 -0.90
CA LEU A 74 25.65 -26.09 -0.86
C LEU A 74 26.14 -25.78 0.56
#